data_AF-A0A0L7LG58-F1
#
_entry.id   AF-A0A0L7LG58-F1
#
_cell.length_a   1.000
_cell.length_b   1.000
_cell.length_c   1.000
_cell.angle_alpha   90.00
_cell.angle_beta   90.00
_cell.angle_gamma   90.00
#
_symmetry.space_group_name_H-M   'P 1'
#
loop_
_entity.id
_entity.type
_entity.pdbx_description
1 polymer ?
#
loop_
_entity_poly.entity_id
_entity_poly.type
_entity_poly.pdbx_seq_one_letter_code
_entity_poly.pdbx_strand_id
1 'polypeptide(L)'
;MNQYYAERQLCWCYGMISLLLGVSVICIGVPYNHWKATLDVCPGGYFENTNCGCIFYGVSTFQYFTGGHNSTCLYSVFAPLPILVYAIIMALFHMYRVCINNIGKYEDENTTDMEEIMMGSSTAGYPHAALPPSSELRATGDHATAIHFRLACQAIYDFMDYLQKDAPNSRRGDFINTGVALQLAIISSYLAVALWATVAVRTALRAYRERHVLTCCGN
;
A
#
# COMPACT_ATOMS: atom_id res chain seq x y z
N MET A 1 30.25 -7.03 -9.45
CA MET A 1 28.80 -7.11 -9.73
C MET A 1 28.56 -6.27 -10.96
N ASN A 2 27.85 -6.80 -11.94
CA ASN A 2 27.53 -6.07 -13.16
C ASN A 2 26.67 -4.85 -12.81
N GLN A 3 27.11 -3.66 -13.23
CA GLN A 3 26.43 -2.39 -12.94
C GLN A 3 24.95 -2.44 -13.36
N TYR A 4 24.65 -3.05 -14.51
CA TYR A 4 23.28 -3.29 -15.00
C TYR A 4 22.39 -4.03 -13.99
N TYR A 5 22.89 -5.12 -13.39
CA TYR A 5 22.11 -5.94 -12.46
C TYR A 5 21.83 -5.19 -11.14
N ALA A 6 22.79 -4.40 -10.67
CA ALA A 6 22.62 -3.58 -9.47
C ALA A 6 21.56 -2.48 -9.68
N GLU A 7 21.62 -1.76 -10.81
CA GLU A 7 20.65 -0.71 -11.15
C GLU A 7 19.25 -1.29 -11.39
N ARG A 8 19.15 -2.43 -12.09
CA ARG A 8 17.88 -3.16 -12.27
C ARG A 8 17.26 -3.56 -10.94
N GLN A 9 18.06 -4.11 -10.03
CA GLN A 9 17.56 -4.53 -8.72
C GLN A 9 17.04 -3.35 -7.89
N LEU A 10 17.74 -2.21 -7.90
CA LEU A 10 17.28 -0.98 -7.23
C LEU A 10 15.97 -0.47 -7.84
N CYS A 11 15.84 -0.48 -9.16
CA CYS A 11 14.59 -0.12 -9.85
C CYS A 11 13.41 -0.96 -9.36
N TRP A 12 13.55 -2.29 -9.30
CA TRP A 12 12.51 -3.19 -8.79
C TRP A 12 12.20 -2.94 -7.31
N CYS A 13 13.22 -2.73 -6.47
CA CYS A 13 13.01 -2.44 -5.05
C CYS A 13 12.23 -1.13 -4.83
N TYR A 14 12.63 -0.03 -5.47
CA TYR A 14 11.93 1.25 -5.34
C TYR A 14 10.52 1.21 -5.94
N GLY A 15 10.32 0.50 -7.06
CA GLY A 15 8.99 0.29 -7.64
C GLY A 15 8.05 -0.47 -6.70
N MET A 16 8.53 -1.55 -6.08
CA MET A 16 7.76 -2.32 -5.09
C MET A 16 7.46 -1.50 -3.83
N ILE A 17 8.44 -0.71 -3.34
CA ILE A 17 8.23 0.21 -2.22
C ILE A 17 7.12 1.22 -2.55
N SER A 18 7.17 1.84 -3.75
CA SER A 18 6.15 2.79 -4.19
C SER A 18 4.75 2.16 -4.22
N LEU A 19 4.64 0.94 -4.74
CA LEU A 19 3.36 0.22 -4.77
C LEU A 19 2.85 -0.06 -3.36
N LEU A 20 3.69 -0.60 -2.48
CA LEU A 20 3.29 -0.95 -1.11
C LEU A 20 2.92 0.29 -0.28
N LEU A 21 3.67 1.38 -0.40
CA LEU A 21 3.32 2.65 0.24
C LEU A 21 2.01 3.23 -0.31
N GLY A 22 1.80 3.16 -1.63
CA GLY A 22 0.55 3.59 -2.26
C GLY A 22 -0.65 2.78 -1.76
N VAL A 23 -0.53 1.45 -1.71
CA VAL A 23 -1.55 0.56 -1.13
C VAL A 23 -1.82 0.92 0.32
N SER A 24 -0.78 1.11 1.14
CA SER A 24 -0.94 1.50 2.54
C SER A 24 -1.72 2.81 2.71
N VAL A 25 -1.38 3.85 1.93
CA VAL A 25 -2.06 5.16 1.99
C VAL A 25 -3.54 5.03 1.61
N ILE A 26 -3.83 4.30 0.53
CA ILE A 26 -5.21 4.08 0.06
C ILE A 26 -6.01 3.29 1.09
N CYS A 27 -5.44 2.21 1.62
CA CYS A 27 -6.09 1.35 2.60
C CYS A 27 -6.35 2.01 3.95
N ILE A 28 -5.67 3.11 4.29
CA ILE A 28 -6.00 3.95 5.45
C ILE A 28 -6.99 5.05 5.07
N GLY A 29 -6.76 5.70 3.92
CA GLY A 29 -7.54 6.86 3.47
C GLY A 29 -9.00 6.53 3.16
N VAL A 30 -9.28 5.38 2.55
CA VAL A 30 -10.65 4.98 2.21
C VAL A 30 -11.50 4.72 3.47
N PRO A 31 -11.08 3.86 4.43
CA PRO A 31 -11.81 3.73 5.69
C PRO A 31 -11.94 5.04 6.46
N TYR A 32 -10.88 5.84 6.52
CA TYR A 32 -10.96 7.14 7.20
C TYR A 32 -12.04 8.03 6.59
N ASN A 33 -12.09 8.18 5.26
CA ASN A 33 -13.09 9.02 4.61
C ASN A 33 -14.51 8.44 4.73
N HIS A 34 -14.64 7.12 4.73
CA HIS A 34 -15.93 6.44 4.93
C HIS A 34 -16.48 6.65 6.34
N TRP A 35 -15.64 6.50 7.37
CA TRP A 35 -16.07 6.52 8.77
C TRP A 35 -16.07 7.90 9.41
N LYS A 36 -15.42 8.90 8.80
CA LYS A 36 -15.24 10.23 9.39
C LYS A 36 -16.54 10.86 9.86
N ALA A 37 -17.59 10.85 9.02
CA ALA A 37 -18.86 11.50 9.35
C ALA A 37 -19.62 10.77 10.47
N THR A 38 -19.55 9.43 10.49
CA THR A 38 -20.23 8.61 11.51
C THR A 38 -19.54 8.72 12.86
N LEU A 39 -18.21 8.81 12.89
CA LEU A 39 -17.41 8.80 14.11
C LEU A 39 -17.30 10.18 14.78
N ASP A 40 -17.66 11.26 14.10
CA ASP A 40 -17.53 12.65 14.59
C ASP A 40 -18.66 13.07 15.55
N VAL A 41 -19.12 12.14 16.39
CA VAL A 41 -20.22 12.33 17.36
C VAL A 41 -19.71 12.47 18.80
N CYS A 42 -18.50 12.98 18.97
CA CYS A 42 -17.83 13.02 20.27
C CYS A 42 -18.60 13.84 21.33
N PRO A 43 -18.63 13.38 22.61
CA PRO A 43 -19.16 14.15 23.71
C PRO A 43 -18.19 15.29 24.09
N GLY A 44 -18.14 16.33 23.25
CA GLY A 44 -17.43 17.57 23.52
C GLY A 44 -18.36 18.61 24.14
N GLY A 45 -17.87 19.35 25.14
CA GLY A 45 -18.56 20.56 25.61
C GLY A 45 -18.53 21.65 24.53
N TYR A 46 -19.42 22.64 24.60
CA TYR A 46 -19.52 23.78 23.67
C TYR A 46 -18.20 24.56 23.43
N PHE A 47 -17.16 24.33 24.24
CA PHE A 47 -15.87 25.02 24.19
C PHE A 47 -14.71 24.16 23.65
N GLU A 48 -14.94 22.87 23.36
CA GLU A 48 -13.89 21.95 22.91
C GLU A 48 -14.21 21.46 21.50
N ASN A 49 -13.52 22.02 20.49
CA ASN A 49 -13.60 21.57 19.10
C ASN A 49 -12.85 20.24 18.93
N THR A 50 -13.34 19.18 19.57
CA THR A 50 -12.76 17.83 19.46
C THR A 50 -13.32 17.13 18.23
N ASN A 51 -12.50 17.05 17.17
CA ASN A 51 -12.83 16.26 15.98
C ASN A 51 -12.47 14.79 16.23
N CYS A 52 -13.46 13.92 16.20
CA CYS A 52 -13.33 12.50 16.54
C CYS A 52 -13.55 11.55 15.36
N GLY A 53 -13.53 12.07 14.14
CA GLY A 53 -13.73 11.29 12.92
C GLY A 53 -12.64 10.26 12.58
N CYS A 54 -11.65 9.99 13.44
CA CYS A 54 -10.59 9.01 13.13
C CYS A 54 -10.91 7.63 13.71
N ILE A 55 -10.75 6.59 12.89
CA ILE A 55 -10.94 5.20 13.35
C ILE A 55 -9.80 4.70 14.25
N PHE A 56 -8.61 5.30 14.14
CA PHE A 56 -7.47 4.96 14.99
C PHE A 56 -7.62 5.55 16.39
N TYR A 57 -7.17 4.77 17.39
CA TYR A 57 -7.31 5.10 18.80
C TYR A 57 -8.76 5.36 19.24
N GLY A 58 -9.72 4.80 18.50
CA GLY A 58 -11.13 4.80 18.90
C GLY A 58 -11.32 4.02 20.19
N VAL A 59 -12.21 4.53 21.03
CA VAL A 59 -12.58 3.92 22.31
C VAL A 59 -13.96 3.29 22.15
N SER A 60 -14.03 1.99 22.40
CA SER A 60 -15.29 1.25 22.43
C SER A 60 -15.74 1.04 23.88
N THR A 61 -16.95 1.50 24.21
CA THR A 61 -17.61 1.24 25.49
C THR A 61 -18.87 0.40 25.27
N PHE A 62 -19.48 -0.10 26.35
CA PHE A 62 -20.70 -0.90 26.25
C PHE A 62 -21.92 -0.14 25.68
N GLN A 63 -21.86 1.19 25.62
CA GLN A 63 -23.01 2.03 25.22
C GLN A 63 -22.74 2.89 23.99
N TYR A 64 -21.47 3.15 23.66
CA TYR A 64 -21.10 3.99 22.53
C TYR A 64 -19.68 3.69 22.05
N PHE A 65 -19.45 3.97 20.77
CA PHE A 65 -18.13 3.96 20.14
C PHE A 65 -17.76 5.39 19.76
N THR A 66 -16.62 5.88 20.24
CA THR A 66 -16.08 7.20 19.89
C THR A 66 -14.79 7.02 19.12
N GLY A 67 -14.66 7.68 17.96
CA GLY A 67 -13.41 7.69 17.22
C GLY A 67 -12.33 8.54 17.91
N GLY A 68 -11.10 8.35 17.49
CA GLY A 68 -9.95 9.13 17.96
C GLY A 68 -9.81 10.46 17.24
N HIS A 69 -8.77 11.21 17.62
CA HIS A 69 -8.54 12.55 17.10
C HIS A 69 -8.22 12.54 15.59
N ASN A 70 -8.86 13.44 14.85
CA ASN A 70 -8.74 13.50 13.39
C ASN A 70 -7.29 13.63 12.88
N SER A 71 -6.43 14.36 13.61
CA SER A 71 -5.02 14.53 13.27
C SER A 71 -4.27 13.22 13.13
N THR A 72 -4.67 12.18 13.85
CA THR A 72 -3.97 10.89 13.87
C THR A 72 -4.16 10.13 12.55
N CYS A 73 -5.38 10.12 12.02
CA CYS A 73 -5.67 9.54 10.70
C CYS A 73 -5.04 10.38 9.59
N LEU A 74 -5.13 11.71 9.68
CA LEU A 74 -4.50 12.61 8.72
C LEU A 74 -2.98 12.38 8.68
N TYR A 75 -2.32 12.32 9.84
CA TYR A 75 -0.89 12.03 9.91
C TYR A 75 -0.54 10.69 9.27
N SER A 76 -1.33 9.65 9.54
CA SER A 76 -1.11 8.30 8.97
C SER A 76 -1.25 8.26 7.44
N VAL A 77 -2.07 9.14 6.86
CA VAL A 77 -2.24 9.26 5.39
C VAL A 77 -1.17 10.17 4.78
N PHE A 78 -0.83 11.29 5.43
CA PHE A 78 0.09 12.30 4.88
C PHE A 78 1.57 11.99 5.11
N ALA A 79 1.93 11.37 6.23
CA ALA A 79 3.34 11.07 6.56
C ALA A 79 4.04 10.18 5.50
N PRO A 80 3.37 9.16 4.91
CA PRO A 80 3.99 8.35 3.85
C PRO A 80 4.12 9.06 2.49
N LEU A 81 3.36 10.13 2.21
CA LEU A 81 3.36 10.79 0.89
C LEU A 81 4.73 11.31 0.43
N PRO A 82 5.52 12.07 1.23
CA PRO A 82 6.84 12.50 0.79
C PRO A 82 7.78 11.33 0.52
N ILE A 83 7.66 10.23 1.28
CA ILE A 83 8.45 9.01 1.09
C ILE A 83 8.03 8.30 -0.20
N LEU A 84 6.73 8.25 -0.48
CA LEU A 84 6.18 7.72 -1.71
C LEU A 84 6.68 8.50 -2.94
N VAL A 85 6.63 9.83 -2.90
CA VAL A 85 7.16 10.69 -3.98
C VAL A 85 8.64 10.42 -4.20
N TYR A 86 9.44 10.34 -3.12
CA TYR A 86 10.86 10.01 -3.22
C TYR A 86 11.09 8.62 -3.85
N ALA A 87 10.33 7.61 -3.43
CA ALA A 87 10.43 6.26 -3.99
C ALA A 87 10.09 6.23 -5.50
N ILE A 88 9.07 6.99 -5.94
CA ILE A 88 8.71 7.12 -7.36
C ILE A 88 9.85 7.77 -8.14
N ILE A 89 10.39 8.89 -7.67
CA ILE A 89 11.51 9.59 -8.33
C ILE A 89 12.71 8.67 -8.46
N MET A 90 13.07 7.95 -7.39
CA MET A 90 14.19 7.00 -7.41
C MET A 90 13.92 5.81 -8.34
N ALA A 91 12.70 5.28 -8.37
CA ALA A 91 12.31 4.23 -9.32
C ALA A 91 12.47 4.70 -10.76
N LEU A 92 11.97 5.90 -11.10
CA LEU A 92 12.10 6.49 -12.44
C LEU A 92 13.56 6.75 -12.81
N PHE A 93 14.37 7.24 -11.87
CA PHE A 93 15.81 7.47 -12.09
C PHE A 93 16.54 6.16 -12.43
N HIS A 94 16.33 5.10 -11.65
CA HIS A 94 16.96 3.81 -11.92
C HIS A 94 16.38 3.15 -13.18
N MET A 95 15.08 3.30 -13.45
CA MET A 95 14.45 2.84 -14.69
C MET A 95 15.07 3.53 -15.91
N TYR A 96 15.24 4.85 -15.88
CA TYR A 96 15.90 5.62 -16.92
C TYR A 96 17.32 5.09 -17.20
N ARG A 97 18.10 4.83 -16.14
CA ARG A 97 19.47 4.29 -16.27
C ARG A 97 19.52 2.86 -16.81
N VAL A 98 18.49 2.06 -16.54
CA VAL A 98 18.42 0.66 -17.00
C VAL A 98 17.92 0.58 -18.45
N CYS A 99 16.89 1.34 -18.80
CA CYS A 99 16.23 1.26 -20.10
C CYS A 99 16.85 2.19 -21.14
N ILE A 100 17.17 3.44 -20.81
CA ILE A 100 17.56 4.45 -21.82
C ILE A 100 19.07 4.52 -22.00
N ASN A 101 19.86 4.45 -20.91
CA ASN A 101 21.32 4.54 -21.00
C ASN A 101 22.00 3.30 -21.61
N ASN A 102 21.25 2.20 -21.79
CA ASN A 102 21.74 0.98 -22.44
C ASN A 102 21.22 0.81 -23.87
N ILE A 103 20.23 1.59 -24.33
CA ILE A 103 19.75 1.55 -25.72
C ILE A 103 20.88 1.89 -26.70
N GLY A 104 21.69 2.89 -26.39
CA GLY A 104 22.89 3.23 -27.19
C GLY A 104 24.07 2.25 -27.04
N LYS A 105 23.87 1.05 -26.48
CA LYS A 105 24.82 -0.07 -26.54
C LYS A 105 24.29 -1.28 -27.32
N TYR A 106 22.97 -1.36 -27.50
CA TYR A 106 22.33 -2.41 -28.29
C TYR A 106 22.16 -2.01 -29.76
N GLU A 107 22.19 -0.71 -30.10
CA GLU A 107 22.23 -0.28 -31.51
C GLU A 107 23.53 -0.69 -32.21
N ASP A 108 24.62 -0.80 -31.46
CA ASP A 108 25.95 -1.23 -31.91
C ASP A 108 25.97 -2.73 -32.26
N GLU A 109 25.22 -3.54 -31.51
CA GLU A 109 25.09 -5.01 -31.66
C GLU A 109 23.99 -5.38 -32.68
N ASN A 110 22.94 -4.57 -32.78
CA ASN A 110 21.85 -4.76 -33.73
C ASN A 110 22.25 -4.52 -35.20
N THR A 111 23.41 -3.91 -35.46
CA THR A 111 23.96 -3.81 -36.83
C THR A 111 24.66 -5.12 -37.24
N THR A 112 25.10 -5.96 -36.30
CA THR A 112 25.80 -7.23 -36.59
C THR A 112 24.90 -8.46 -36.52
N ASP A 113 23.78 -8.41 -35.80
CA ASP A 113 22.93 -9.60 -35.56
C ASP A 113 21.70 -9.71 -36.49
N MET A 114 21.49 -8.71 -37.36
CA MET A 114 20.35 -8.66 -38.29
C MET A 114 20.49 -9.58 -39.52
N GLU A 115 21.60 -10.33 -39.68
CA GLU A 115 21.75 -11.30 -40.78
C GLU A 115 21.25 -12.72 -40.43
N GLU A 116 21.08 -13.09 -39.16
CA GLU A 116 20.83 -14.51 -38.79
C GLU A 116 19.39 -14.87 -38.35
N ILE A 117 18.45 -13.94 -38.19
CA ILE A 117 17.11 -14.27 -37.64
C ILE A 117 15.97 -13.92 -38.60
N MET A 118 16.17 -14.16 -39.90
CA MET A 118 15.10 -14.33 -40.89
C MET A 118 14.69 -15.80 -41.01
N MET A 119 14.35 -16.45 -39.89
CA MET A 119 13.68 -17.76 -39.93
C MET A 119 12.83 -18.04 -38.69
N GLY A 120 11.51 -18.18 -38.89
CA GLY A 120 10.57 -18.74 -37.90
C GLY A 120 9.49 -17.75 -37.44
N SER A 121 8.46 -17.47 -38.26
CA SER A 121 7.15 -18.16 -38.21
C SER A 121 6.38 -17.88 -36.90
N SER A 122 5.49 -16.89 -36.88
CA SER A 122 4.04 -16.99 -37.16
C SER A 122 3.13 -17.47 -36.01
N THR A 123 2.22 -16.56 -35.63
CA THR A 123 0.78 -16.72 -35.32
C THR A 123 0.29 -17.50 -34.08
N ALA A 124 -0.57 -16.85 -33.25
CA ALA A 124 -2.03 -17.07 -33.17
C ALA A 124 -2.67 -16.96 -31.74
N GLY A 125 -3.84 -16.28 -31.64
CA GLY A 125 -5.02 -16.79 -30.90
C GLY A 125 -5.42 -16.21 -29.52
N TYR A 126 -6.60 -15.57 -29.46
CA TYR A 126 -7.50 -15.34 -28.29
C TYR A 126 -8.78 -16.24 -28.46
N PRO A 127 -9.87 -16.21 -27.63
CA PRO A 127 -10.09 -16.27 -26.16
C PRO A 127 -11.22 -17.30 -25.76
N HIS A 128 -11.87 -17.14 -24.58
CA HIS A 128 -13.12 -17.74 -23.99
C HIS A 128 -12.87 -18.54 -22.67
N ALA A 129 -13.70 -18.58 -21.60
CA ALA A 129 -15.15 -18.39 -21.41
C ALA A 129 -15.53 -18.03 -19.94
N ALA A 130 -16.81 -17.64 -19.74
CA ALA A 130 -17.52 -17.28 -18.49
C ALA A 130 -18.11 -18.51 -17.73
N LEU A 131 -18.47 -18.45 -16.43
CA LEU A 131 -19.83 -18.20 -15.83
C LEU A 131 -19.84 -18.52 -14.28
N PRO A 132 -20.92 -18.23 -13.50
CA PRO A 132 -21.00 -17.99 -12.03
C PRO A 132 -21.84 -19.07 -11.28
N PRO A 133 -22.63 -18.78 -10.20
CA PRO A 133 -22.34 -18.37 -8.80
C PRO A 133 -22.82 -19.43 -7.74
N SER A 134 -22.52 -19.23 -6.44
CA SER A 134 -23.22 -19.88 -5.29
C SER A 134 -22.91 -19.07 -4.01
N SER A 135 -23.71 -18.91 -2.96
CA SER A 135 -25.06 -19.29 -2.53
C SER A 135 -25.35 -18.47 -1.25
N GLU A 136 -26.61 -18.25 -0.92
CA GLU A 136 -27.06 -17.52 0.28
C GLU A 136 -26.59 -18.15 1.61
N LEU A 137 -26.33 -17.30 2.61
CA LEU A 137 -26.32 -17.68 4.03
C LEU A 137 -27.24 -16.74 4.82
N ARG A 138 -28.33 -17.33 5.32
CA ARG A 138 -29.17 -16.76 6.39
C ARG A 138 -28.57 -17.12 7.74
N ALA A 139 -28.44 -16.13 8.62
CA ALA A 139 -28.34 -16.36 10.06
C ALA A 139 -29.10 -15.24 10.79
N THR A 140 -30.02 -15.64 11.65
CA THR A 140 -30.76 -14.81 12.61
C THR A 140 -30.29 -15.19 14.01
N GLY A 141 -30.04 -14.23 14.89
CA GLY A 141 -29.87 -14.49 16.32
C GLY A 141 -28.94 -13.52 17.06
N ASP A 142 -29.51 -12.90 18.08
CA ASP A 142 -28.94 -11.91 19.01
C ASP A 142 -27.83 -12.50 19.90
N HIS A 143 -26.60 -11.99 19.79
CA HIS A 143 -25.54 -12.06 20.81
C HIS A 143 -24.43 -11.02 20.52
N ALA A 144 -24.77 -9.73 20.43
CA ALA A 144 -23.78 -8.66 20.25
C ALA A 144 -23.07 -8.24 21.56
N THR A 145 -23.48 -8.77 22.72
CA THR A 145 -23.02 -8.31 24.05
C THR A 145 -22.01 -9.23 24.74
N ALA A 146 -21.68 -10.40 24.19
CA ALA A 146 -20.84 -11.39 24.88
C ALA A 146 -19.36 -11.45 24.45
N ILE A 147 -18.93 -10.71 23.41
CA ILE A 147 -17.58 -10.88 22.81
C ILE A 147 -16.72 -9.61 22.82
N HIS A 148 -17.08 -8.62 23.65
CA HIS A 148 -16.41 -7.32 23.71
C HIS A 148 -14.96 -7.36 24.25
N PHE A 149 -14.45 -8.53 24.69
CA PHE A 149 -13.11 -8.69 25.29
C PHE A 149 -12.24 -9.83 24.72
N ARG A 150 -12.66 -10.54 23.66
CA ARG A 150 -11.86 -11.65 23.07
C ARG A 150 -11.67 -11.61 21.55
N LEU A 151 -12.27 -10.65 20.85
CA LEU A 151 -12.16 -10.57 19.39
C LEU A 151 -10.87 -9.87 18.99
N ALA A 152 -10.14 -10.46 18.04
CA ALA A 152 -9.06 -9.79 17.33
C ALA A 152 -9.59 -8.49 16.69
N CYS A 153 -8.75 -7.47 16.54
CA CYS A 153 -9.15 -6.18 15.96
C CYS A 153 -9.92 -6.31 14.63
N GLN A 154 -9.64 -7.35 13.85
CA GLN A 154 -10.37 -7.73 12.64
C GLN A 154 -11.89 -7.83 12.85
N ALA A 155 -12.33 -8.51 13.91
CA ALA A 155 -13.75 -8.80 14.13
C ALA A 155 -14.52 -7.61 14.72
N ILE A 156 -13.83 -6.65 15.34
CA ILE A 156 -14.45 -5.37 15.73
C ILE A 156 -14.80 -4.57 14.48
N TYR A 157 -13.89 -4.49 13.50
CA TYR A 157 -14.16 -3.79 12.24
C TYR A 157 -15.24 -4.48 11.39
N ASP A 158 -15.27 -5.82 11.38
CA ASP A 158 -16.32 -6.58 10.71
C ASP A 158 -17.71 -6.32 11.34
N PHE A 159 -17.77 -6.22 12.68
CA PHE A 159 -18.99 -5.85 13.38
C PHE A 159 -19.41 -4.39 13.13
N MET A 160 -18.45 -3.46 13.05
CA MET A 160 -18.73 -2.07 12.67
C MET A 160 -19.32 -1.99 11.26
N ASP A 161 -18.70 -2.66 10.28
CA ASP A 161 -19.19 -2.72 8.90
C ASP A 161 -20.61 -3.33 8.83
N TYR A 162 -20.95 -4.28 9.72
CA TYR A 162 -22.30 -4.85 9.84
C TYR A 162 -23.34 -3.85 10.36
N LEU A 163 -23.03 -3.08 11.42
CA LEU A 163 -23.97 -2.12 12.02
C LEU A 163 -24.30 -0.92 11.09
N GLN A 164 -23.35 -0.51 10.25
CA GLN A 164 -23.52 0.63 9.33
C GLN A 164 -24.64 0.40 8.29
N LYS A 165 -25.04 -0.86 8.05
CA LYS A 165 -26.10 -1.25 7.10
C LYS A 165 -27.46 -0.63 7.42
N ASP A 166 -27.69 -0.25 8.67
CA ASP A 166 -29.00 0.26 9.15
C ASP A 166 -29.03 1.79 9.34
N ALA A 167 -28.02 2.53 8.88
CA ALA A 167 -28.03 3.99 8.96
C ALA A 167 -29.04 4.60 7.96
N PRO A 168 -29.97 5.46 8.41
CA PRO A 168 -31.14 5.91 7.62
C PRO A 168 -30.80 6.73 6.36
N ASN A 169 -29.56 7.24 6.26
CA ASN A 169 -29.07 8.05 5.13
C ASN A 169 -27.86 7.43 4.41
N SER A 170 -27.49 6.17 4.72
CA SER A 170 -26.39 5.51 4.02
C SER A 170 -26.87 5.03 2.65
N ARG A 171 -26.22 5.48 1.57
CA ARG A 171 -26.46 4.95 0.21
C ARG A 171 -26.24 3.45 0.27
N ARG A 172 -27.32 2.69 0.02
CA ARG A 172 -27.47 1.26 0.27
C ARG A 172 -26.63 0.34 -0.63
N GLY A 173 -25.35 0.67 -0.87
CA GLY A 173 -24.46 -0.03 -1.79
C GLY A 173 -22.96 0.12 -1.54
N ASP A 174 -22.48 1.05 -0.70
CA ASP A 174 -21.04 1.21 -0.45
C ASP A 174 -20.57 0.30 0.69
N PHE A 175 -20.44 -1.01 0.40
CA PHE A 175 -19.83 -1.96 1.33
C PHE A 175 -18.31 -1.87 1.24
N ILE A 176 -17.67 -1.44 2.33
CA ILE A 176 -16.22 -1.55 2.52
C ILE A 176 -15.93 -2.62 3.57
N ASN A 177 -14.90 -3.44 3.32
CA ASN A 177 -14.33 -4.28 4.36
C ASN A 177 -13.19 -3.51 5.05
N THR A 178 -13.53 -2.83 6.13
CA THR A 178 -12.64 -1.96 6.90
C THR A 178 -11.51 -2.78 7.54
N GLY A 179 -11.82 -3.98 8.04
CA GLY A 179 -10.84 -4.88 8.64
C GLY A 179 -9.73 -5.29 7.66
N VAL A 180 -10.12 -5.78 6.48
CA VAL A 180 -9.18 -6.17 5.42
C VAL A 180 -8.36 -4.98 4.93
N ALA A 181 -8.98 -3.81 4.75
CA ALA A 181 -8.26 -2.60 4.36
C ALA A 181 -7.16 -2.27 5.37
N LEU A 182 -7.48 -2.21 6.66
CA LEU A 182 -6.51 -1.89 7.70
C LEU A 182 -5.42 -2.96 7.86
N GLN A 183 -5.75 -4.24 7.69
CA GLN A 183 -4.75 -5.30 7.67
C GLN A 183 -3.79 -5.17 6.49
N LEU A 184 -4.30 -4.91 5.29
CA LEU A 184 -3.48 -4.67 4.10
C LEU A 184 -2.58 -3.45 4.29
N ALA A 185 -3.07 -2.39 4.93
CA ALA A 185 -2.24 -1.23 5.28
C ALA A 185 -1.07 -1.61 6.20
N ILE A 186 -1.34 -2.38 7.27
CA ILE A 186 -0.30 -2.82 8.20
C ILE A 186 0.71 -3.72 7.48
N ILE A 187 0.25 -4.76 6.79
CA ILE A 187 1.13 -5.71 6.09
C ILE A 187 1.99 -4.99 5.05
N SER A 188 1.38 -4.14 4.21
CA SER A 188 2.10 -3.40 3.17
C SER A 188 3.12 -2.42 3.77
N SER A 189 2.80 -1.76 4.88
CA SER A 189 3.75 -0.88 5.57
C SER A 189 4.96 -1.62 6.12
N TYR A 190 4.78 -2.80 6.74
CA TYR A 190 5.89 -3.63 7.23
C TYR A 190 6.77 -4.15 6.10
N LEU A 191 6.16 -4.59 4.99
CA LEU A 191 6.89 -5.01 3.80
C LEU A 191 7.68 -3.85 3.19
N ALA A 192 7.11 -2.64 3.15
CA ALA A 192 7.81 -1.46 2.68
C ALA A 192 9.02 -1.12 3.56
N VAL A 193 8.90 -1.21 4.90
CA VAL A 193 10.02 -1.02 5.84
C VAL A 193 11.12 -2.06 5.61
N ALA A 194 10.76 -3.33 5.45
CA ALA A 194 11.72 -4.38 5.15
C ALA A 194 12.46 -4.10 3.83
N LEU A 195 11.75 -3.68 2.78
CA LEU A 195 12.36 -3.31 1.51
C LEU A 195 13.29 -2.09 1.65
N TRP A 196 12.90 -1.07 2.40
CA TRP A 196 13.78 0.07 2.70
C TRP A 196 15.08 -0.36 3.39
N ALA A 197 15.00 -1.27 4.36
CA ALA A 197 16.18 -1.83 5.00
C ALA A 197 17.06 -2.59 3.99
N THR A 198 16.47 -3.38 3.08
CA THR A 198 17.25 -4.07 2.04
C THR A 198 17.95 -3.10 1.08
N VAL A 199 17.29 -1.99 0.71
CA VAL A 199 17.90 -0.94 -0.13
C VAL A 199 19.06 -0.31 0.62
N ALA A 200 18.87 0.11 1.87
CA ALA A 200 19.90 0.73 2.69
C ALA A 200 21.12 -0.18 2.89
N VAL A 201 20.90 -1.46 3.17
CA VAL A 201 22.00 -2.43 3.32
C VAL A 201 22.75 -2.60 2.00
N ARG A 202 22.05 -2.74 0.87
CA ARG A 202 22.70 -2.92 -0.44
C ARG A 202 23.49 -1.69 -0.87
N THR A 203 22.95 -0.49 -0.68
CA THR A 203 23.66 0.75 -1.01
C THR A 203 24.86 0.95 -0.09
N ALA A 204 24.74 0.66 1.20
CA ALA A 204 25.86 0.70 2.15
C ALA A 204 26.96 -0.31 1.81
N LEU A 205 26.61 -1.55 1.45
CA LEU A 205 27.58 -2.57 1.04
C LEU A 205 28.30 -2.20 -0.26
N ARG A 206 27.59 -1.57 -1.21
CA ARG A 206 28.20 -1.04 -2.44
C ARG A 206 29.19 0.07 -2.11
N ALA A 207 28.79 1.05 -1.31
CA ALA A 207 29.64 2.14 -0.87
C ALA A 207 30.88 1.63 -0.10
N TYR A 208 30.70 0.64 0.77
CA TYR A 208 31.79 0.02 1.51
C TYR A 208 32.78 -0.71 0.60
N ARG A 209 32.32 -1.38 -0.46
CA ARG A 209 33.22 -2.07 -1.40
C ARG A 209 34.00 -1.09 -2.27
N GLU A 210 33.37 0.02 -2.66
CA GLU A 210 33.97 1.04 -3.54
C GLU A 210 34.83 2.06 -2.77
N ARG A 211 34.86 2.02 -1.42
CA ARG A 211 35.65 2.92 -0.56
C ARG A 211 37.14 2.99 -0.92
N HIS A 212 37.72 1.88 -1.35
CA HIS A 212 39.16 1.77 -1.64
C HIS A 212 39.55 2.44 -2.97
N VAL A 213 38.59 2.64 -3.87
CA VAL A 213 38.81 3.31 -5.16
C VAL A 213 38.77 4.83 -4.98
N LEU A 214 37.93 5.32 -4.05
CA LEU A 214 37.79 6.75 -3.72
C LEU A 214 39.01 7.31 -2.96
N THR A 215 39.79 6.46 -2.28
CA THR A 215 41.00 6.86 -1.56
C THR A 215 42.23 7.07 -2.45
N CYS A 216 42.17 6.73 -3.75
CA CYS A 216 43.34 6.78 -4.64
C CYS A 216 43.52 8.10 -5.40
N CYS A 217 42.56 9.04 -5.34
CA CYS A 217 42.70 10.37 -5.97
C CYS A 217 43.19 11.46 -4.99
N GLY A 218 43.73 11.06 -3.84
CA GLY A 218 44.29 11.96 -2.83
C GLY A 218 45.72 11.55 -2.48
N ASN A 219 46.64 11.69 -3.44
CA ASN A 219 48.08 11.92 -3.23
C ASN A 219 48.74 12.25 -4.57
#